data_AF-A0A286UD82-F1
#
_entry.id   AF-A0A286UD82-F1
#
_cell.length_a   1.000
_cell.length_b   1.000
_cell.length_c   1.000
_cell.angle_alpha   90.00
_cell.angle_beta   90.00
_cell.angle_gamma   90.00
#
_symmetry.space_group_name_H-M   'P 1'
#
loop_
_entity.id
_entity.type
_entity.pdbx_description
1 polymer ?
#
loop_
_entity_poly.entity_id
_entity_poly.type
_entity_poly.pdbx_seq_one_letter_code
_entity_poly.pdbx_strand_id
1 'polypeptide(L)'
;MCDSSLFIGAALPWLRRINENGAQEVFQRLDRVLRQNNRDLEDAEVIVRPNHFLDARRELVMASAEPLMRWDERPPSQIFGEGFRPRIEPSNLEEFRRLDDNRVNIATYTYDNQASIFVSTTRYVMSDGRIAQFHPEDYVGMYEYEIYVYGGIDINLTLRPRHNMFPYEHEVAFPGGIRPDLIRSARQYDEHWNVVRVWRNLHFRPEVNGAYMPRVDLLPPLPDVVPPSNYDVVDPPDDNGEDSGHNHDELLHLNETGVLTTEVCTDDDIKKYKLAVDPWAAQGVRVFPLARTCLAIDPTSDAYRAYFFADTRFVLIDFTRDEKMTDTIGAGGVQSLVTAFPALHKACFPQIDAAVRSKSNREDAYFISGDMYVRIKLKGDKIVSGPHRLKDQWNSLRDAGFNSVDAILPNYDDNGQSYVFSGTQYMKMEFDGNRNDYDKLIGRPRKITDGWQALKEVGFDRIDAVLPSPHKKGDVYFFKGEEYVLVRYTWGRDGDKALCKPRHVADWWPSLARARFY
;
A
#
# COMPACT_ATOMS: atom_id res chain seq x y z
N MET A 1 22.95 -14.44 8.99
CA MET A 1 23.49 -14.25 7.62
C MET A 1 23.25 -12.79 7.28
N CYS A 2 24.31 -12.02 7.08
CA CYS A 2 24.21 -10.62 6.66
C CYS A 2 24.32 -10.60 5.13
N ASP A 3 23.22 -10.28 4.45
CA ASP A 3 23.15 -10.12 3.00
C ASP A 3 22.87 -8.64 2.68
N SER A 4 23.47 -8.14 1.62
CA SER A 4 23.17 -6.85 0.98
C SER A 4 21.67 -6.53 0.83
N SER A 5 20.81 -7.53 0.66
CA SER A 5 19.36 -7.38 0.58
C SER A 5 18.73 -6.75 1.84
N LEU A 6 19.40 -6.79 2.99
CA LEU A 6 18.96 -6.15 4.23
C LEU A 6 18.95 -4.62 4.16
N PHE A 7 19.66 -4.03 3.20
CA PHE A 7 19.71 -2.58 2.98
C PHE A 7 18.84 -2.12 1.81
N ILE A 8 18.01 -3.00 1.22
CA ILE A 8 17.18 -2.67 0.06
C ILE A 8 16.21 -1.50 0.33
N GLY A 9 15.80 -1.36 1.59
CA GLY A 9 14.95 -0.28 2.07
C GLY A 9 15.66 1.00 2.44
N ALA A 10 17.00 1.06 2.45
CA ALA A 10 17.74 2.22 2.95
C ALA A 10 17.44 3.51 2.16
N ALA A 11 17.33 4.65 2.84
CA ALA A 11 17.27 5.95 2.17
C ALA A 11 18.63 6.29 1.52
N LEU A 12 19.73 5.98 2.21
CA LEU A 12 21.09 6.23 1.73
C LEU A 12 21.44 5.40 0.48
N PRO A 13 21.70 6.03 -0.68
CA PRO A 13 21.90 5.30 -1.94
C PRO A 13 23.11 4.36 -1.96
N TRP A 14 24.20 4.71 -1.28
CA TRP A 14 25.41 3.86 -1.25
C TRP A 14 25.16 2.55 -0.49
N LEU A 15 24.34 2.60 0.57
CA LEU A 15 24.03 1.44 1.38
C LEU A 15 23.07 0.51 0.64
N ARG A 16 22.09 1.06 -0.10
CA ARG A 16 21.24 0.26 -1.01
C ARG A 16 22.01 -0.48 -2.10
N ARG A 17 23.13 0.11 -2.57
CA ARG A 17 23.95 -0.42 -3.68
C ARG A 17 25.17 -1.21 -3.18
N ILE A 18 25.26 -1.43 -1.88
CA ILE A 18 26.39 -2.13 -1.29
C ILE A 18 26.41 -3.59 -1.75
N ASN A 19 27.60 -4.15 -1.92
CA ASN A 19 27.75 -5.58 -2.18
C ASN A 19 27.79 -6.38 -0.86
N GLU A 20 27.79 -7.71 -0.97
CA GLU A 20 27.78 -8.61 0.19
C GLU A 20 28.93 -8.36 1.16
N ASN A 21 30.14 -8.13 0.64
CA ASN A 21 31.32 -7.87 1.49
C ASN A 21 31.16 -6.57 2.28
N GLY A 22 30.65 -5.51 1.64
CA GLY A 22 30.39 -4.24 2.31
C GLY A 22 29.25 -4.35 3.32
N ALA A 23 28.19 -5.09 3.00
CA ALA A 23 27.09 -5.34 3.93
C ALA A 23 27.58 -6.07 5.18
N GLN A 24 28.40 -7.11 4.98
CA GLN A 24 29.05 -7.83 6.07
C GLN A 24 29.93 -6.91 6.91
N GLU A 25 30.70 -6.01 6.29
CA GLU A 25 31.55 -5.05 7.00
C GLU A 25 30.72 -4.09 7.88
N VAL A 26 29.59 -3.60 7.37
CA VAL A 26 28.67 -2.75 8.14
C VAL A 26 28.20 -3.50 9.39
N PHE A 27 27.62 -4.69 9.24
CA PHE A 27 27.11 -5.45 10.39
C PHE A 27 28.21 -5.88 11.37
N GLN A 28 29.38 -6.30 10.88
CA GLN A 28 30.52 -6.60 11.74
C GLN A 28 30.93 -5.41 12.60
N ARG A 29 30.86 -4.20 12.04
CA ARG A 29 31.13 -2.99 12.81
C ARG A 29 30.04 -2.75 13.85
N LEU A 30 28.77 -2.87 13.49
CA LEU A 30 27.66 -2.70 14.43
C LEU A 30 27.79 -3.68 15.62
N ASP A 31 28.05 -4.96 15.34
CA ASP A 31 28.31 -5.99 16.36
C ASP A 31 29.50 -5.66 17.26
N ARG A 32 30.63 -5.28 16.64
CA ARG A 32 31.84 -4.93 17.38
C ARG A 32 31.60 -3.77 18.34
N VAL A 33 30.95 -2.71 17.86
CA VAL A 33 30.65 -1.51 18.67
C VAL A 33 29.66 -1.82 19.78
N LEU A 34 28.63 -2.61 19.49
CA LEU A 34 27.65 -3.07 20.48
C LEU A 34 28.35 -3.77 21.66
N ARG A 35 29.28 -4.70 21.38
CA ARG A 35 30.01 -5.46 22.41
C ARG A 35 31.06 -4.64 23.15
N GLN A 36 31.82 -3.81 22.44
CA GLN A 36 32.95 -3.09 23.03
C GLN A 36 32.54 -1.98 24.01
N ASN A 37 31.41 -1.32 23.74
CA ASN A 37 30.99 -0.17 24.53
C ASN A 37 29.98 -0.52 25.63
N ASN A 38 29.57 -1.79 25.75
CA ASN A 38 28.57 -2.23 26.72
C ASN A 38 29.04 -3.52 27.42
N ARG A 39 29.63 -3.40 28.62
CA ARG A 39 30.22 -4.54 29.37
C ARG A 39 29.24 -5.68 29.67
N ASP A 40 27.94 -5.41 29.72
CA ASP A 40 26.92 -6.43 29.97
C ASP A 40 26.36 -7.07 28.67
N LEU A 41 26.83 -6.63 27.51
CA LEU A 41 26.42 -7.09 26.18
C LEU A 41 27.58 -7.77 25.41
N GLU A 42 28.57 -8.31 26.11
CA GLU A 42 29.76 -8.95 25.50
C GLU A 42 29.39 -10.09 24.52
N ASP A 43 28.30 -10.82 24.79
CA ASP A 43 27.75 -11.90 23.96
C ASP A 43 26.52 -11.46 23.12
N ALA A 44 26.27 -10.16 23.00
CA ALA A 44 25.18 -9.64 22.19
C ALA A 44 25.56 -9.62 20.70
N GLU A 45 24.54 -9.74 19.86
CA GLU A 45 24.63 -9.67 18.41
C GLU A 45 23.50 -8.79 17.92
N VAL A 46 23.78 -8.03 16.87
CA VAL A 46 22.78 -7.28 16.12
C VAL A 46 21.86 -8.29 15.43
N ILE A 47 20.63 -8.38 15.93
CA ILE A 47 19.63 -9.30 15.41
C ILE A 47 18.70 -8.54 14.47
N VAL A 48 18.80 -8.87 13.19
CA VAL A 48 17.86 -8.41 12.16
C VAL A 48 16.52 -9.10 12.35
N ARG A 49 15.43 -8.34 12.13
CA ARG A 49 14.05 -8.85 12.17
C ARG A 49 13.91 -10.09 11.27
N PRO A 50 13.32 -11.19 11.75
CA PRO A 50 13.11 -12.39 10.95
C PRO A 50 12.20 -12.14 9.74
N ASN A 51 12.46 -12.85 8.63
CA ASN A 51 11.65 -12.72 7.40
C ASN A 51 10.17 -13.05 7.61
N HIS A 52 9.86 -13.91 8.58
CA HIS A 52 8.52 -14.22 9.02
C HIS A 52 8.48 -14.27 10.54
N PHE A 53 7.43 -13.73 11.13
CA PHE A 53 7.24 -13.70 12.58
C PHE A 53 5.75 -13.64 12.89
N LEU A 54 5.40 -13.81 14.16
CA LEU A 54 4.02 -13.63 14.63
C LEU A 54 3.80 -12.16 14.95
N ASP A 55 2.82 -11.54 14.29
CA ASP A 55 2.44 -10.16 14.56
C ASP A 55 1.71 -10.01 15.91
N ALA A 56 1.22 -8.80 16.19
CA ALA A 56 0.41 -8.51 17.36
C ALA A 56 -0.80 -9.46 17.52
N ARG A 57 -1.44 -9.85 16.41
CA ARG A 57 -2.59 -10.75 16.39
C ARG A 57 -2.21 -12.23 16.50
N ARG A 58 -0.91 -12.52 16.58
CA ARG A 58 -0.32 -13.87 16.54
C ARG A 58 -0.57 -14.57 15.21
N GLU A 59 -0.66 -13.81 14.14
CA GLU A 59 -0.73 -14.31 12.78
C GLU A 59 0.68 -14.34 12.18
N LEU A 60 0.99 -15.37 11.41
CA LEU A 60 2.29 -15.47 10.75
C LEU A 60 2.32 -14.50 9.57
N VAL A 61 3.15 -13.45 9.67
CA VAL A 61 3.28 -12.41 8.64
C VAL A 61 4.71 -12.33 8.12
N MET A 62 4.84 -11.83 6.89
CA MET A 62 6.14 -11.51 6.29
C MET A 62 6.64 -10.15 6.79
N ALA A 63 7.94 -10.01 7.06
CA ALA A 63 8.56 -8.76 7.54
C ALA A 63 8.21 -7.52 6.70
N SER A 64 8.19 -7.66 5.38
CA SER A 64 7.84 -6.60 4.44
C SER A 64 6.34 -6.32 4.32
N ALA A 65 5.49 -7.17 4.90
CA ALA A 65 4.05 -6.96 5.03
C ALA A 65 3.66 -6.46 6.42
N GLU A 66 4.58 -6.43 7.38
CA GLU A 66 4.33 -5.86 8.70
C GLU A 66 4.13 -4.35 8.57
N PRO A 67 3.00 -3.80 9.04
CA PRO A 67 2.84 -2.36 9.16
C PRO A 67 3.74 -1.87 10.29
N LEU A 68 4.86 -1.24 9.94
CA LEU A 68 5.66 -0.46 10.88
C LEU A 68 5.14 0.97 10.91
N MET A 69 5.25 1.61 12.08
CA MET A 69 4.87 3.01 12.23
C MET A 69 6.06 3.89 12.64
N ARG A 70 6.02 5.15 12.23
CA ARG A 70 6.93 6.18 12.73
C ARG A 70 6.19 7.49 12.94
N TRP A 71 6.34 8.07 14.12
CA TRP A 71 5.90 9.44 14.39
C TRP A 71 6.97 10.44 13.96
N ASP A 72 6.59 11.48 13.24
CA ASP A 72 7.51 12.51 12.76
C ASP A 72 6.76 13.84 12.59
N GLU A 73 7.44 14.96 12.86
CA GLU A 73 6.87 16.30 12.70
C GLU A 73 6.98 16.81 11.26
N ARG A 74 7.91 16.26 10.48
CA ARG A 74 8.07 16.64 9.07
C ARG A 74 6.83 16.25 8.29
N PRO A 75 6.33 17.12 7.38
CA PRO A 75 5.09 16.87 6.68
C PRO A 75 5.22 15.82 5.57
N PRO A 76 4.11 15.19 5.14
CA PRO A 76 4.10 14.21 4.04
C PRO A 76 4.68 14.73 2.72
N SER A 77 4.55 16.03 2.44
CA SER A 77 5.16 16.67 1.27
C SER A 77 6.68 16.58 1.23
N GLN A 78 7.33 16.42 2.38
CA GLN A 78 8.77 16.20 2.49
C GLN A 78 9.09 14.70 2.56
N ILE A 79 8.50 13.98 3.53
CA ILE A 79 8.85 12.58 3.80
C ILE A 79 8.55 11.64 2.63
N PHE A 80 7.47 11.88 1.88
CA PHE A 80 7.18 11.05 0.71
C PHE A 80 8.13 11.31 -0.46
N GLY A 81 8.85 12.45 -0.48
CA GLY A 81 9.87 12.74 -1.50
C GLY A 81 11.25 12.22 -1.12
N GLU A 82 11.69 12.45 0.11
CA GLU A 82 13.06 12.18 0.55
C GLU A 82 13.21 10.80 1.24
N GLY A 83 12.09 10.28 1.77
CA GLY A 83 12.08 9.19 2.74
C GLY A 83 12.53 9.65 4.13
N PHE A 84 12.71 8.69 5.02
CA PHE A 84 13.33 8.94 6.31
C PHE A 84 14.84 8.80 6.19
N ARG A 85 15.55 9.92 6.05
CA ARG A 85 17.00 9.95 6.14
C ARG A 85 17.46 10.00 7.61
N PRO A 86 18.53 9.28 7.98
CA PRO A 86 19.08 9.34 9.33
C PRO A 86 19.80 10.67 9.57
N ARG A 87 20.01 11.04 10.84
CA ARG A 87 20.70 12.31 11.20
C ARG A 87 22.18 12.32 10.82
N ILE A 88 22.77 11.15 10.62
CA ILE A 88 24.15 10.98 10.14
C ILE A 88 24.11 10.22 8.81
N GLU A 89 24.47 10.92 7.74
CA GLU A 89 24.37 10.43 6.36
C GLU A 89 25.77 10.26 5.74
N PRO A 90 26.54 9.21 6.11
CA PRO A 90 27.79 8.93 5.40
C PRO A 90 27.46 8.74 3.91
N SER A 91 28.29 9.25 3.02
CA SER A 91 28.05 9.19 1.58
C SER A 91 28.54 7.88 0.95
N ASN A 92 29.39 7.13 1.66
CA ASN A 92 29.98 5.88 1.20
C ASN A 92 30.55 5.06 2.37
N LEU A 93 31.00 3.84 2.06
CA LEU A 93 31.57 2.91 3.05
C LEU A 93 32.84 3.46 3.72
N GLU A 94 33.66 4.25 3.03
CA GLU A 94 34.88 4.81 3.59
C GLU A 94 34.60 5.91 4.62
N GLU A 95 33.61 6.75 4.35
CA GLU A 95 33.13 7.73 5.33
C GLU A 95 32.46 7.03 6.51
N PHE A 96 31.63 6.02 6.24
CA PHE A 96 31.05 5.17 7.28
C PHE A 96 32.14 4.66 8.23
N ARG A 97 33.23 4.06 7.73
CA ARG A 97 34.37 3.56 8.54
C ARG A 97 34.98 4.58 9.50
N ARG A 98 34.92 5.87 9.16
CA ARG A 98 35.53 6.95 9.94
C ARG A 98 34.59 7.59 10.96
N LEU A 99 33.30 7.23 10.93
CA LEU A 99 32.35 7.70 11.93
C LEU A 99 32.82 7.39 13.35
N ASP A 100 32.49 8.24 14.31
CA ASP A 100 32.64 7.92 15.72
C ASP A 100 31.74 6.74 16.10
N ASP A 101 32.19 5.90 17.02
CA ASP A 101 31.46 4.68 17.39
C ASP A 101 30.08 4.99 18.01
N ASN A 102 29.88 6.15 18.65
CA ASN A 102 28.57 6.56 19.15
C ASN A 102 27.54 6.80 18.03
N ARG A 103 27.98 7.08 16.79
CA ARG A 103 27.08 7.27 15.63
C ARG A 103 26.55 5.96 15.06
N VAL A 104 27.14 4.84 15.45
CA VAL A 104 26.79 3.49 14.98
C VAL A 104 26.47 2.52 16.12
N ASN A 105 26.50 2.99 17.37
CA ASN A 105 26.17 2.20 18.55
C ASN A 105 24.66 2.15 18.76
N ILE A 106 24.07 0.98 18.49
CA ILE A 106 22.61 0.79 18.58
C ILE A 106 22.07 0.92 20.00
N ALA A 107 22.85 0.53 21.02
CA ALA A 107 22.43 0.67 22.41
C ALA A 107 22.35 2.16 22.80
N THR A 108 23.41 2.93 22.51
CA THR A 108 23.42 4.39 22.73
C THR A 108 22.32 5.09 21.94
N TYR A 109 22.05 4.67 20.70
CA TYR A 109 20.94 5.21 19.92
C TYR A 109 19.59 4.99 20.62
N THR A 110 19.32 3.76 21.07
CA THR A 110 18.06 3.39 21.76
C THR A 110 17.89 4.16 23.07
N TYR A 111 18.99 4.42 23.79
CA TYR A 111 18.94 5.02 25.12
C TYR A 111 18.95 6.55 25.12
N ASP A 112 19.81 7.14 24.30
CA ASP A 112 20.10 8.58 24.36
C ASP A 112 19.51 9.34 23.16
N ASN A 113 18.89 8.63 22.20
CA ASN A 113 18.42 9.20 20.92
C ASN A 113 19.49 10.08 20.22
N GLN A 114 20.76 9.68 20.35
CA GLN A 114 21.88 10.42 19.78
C GLN A 114 21.81 10.38 18.24
N ALA A 115 22.22 11.48 17.60
CA ALA A 115 22.32 11.53 16.15
C ALA A 115 23.18 10.36 15.64
N SER A 116 22.58 9.50 14.83
CA SER A 116 23.14 8.23 14.38
C SER A 116 22.78 7.97 12.92
N ILE A 117 23.25 6.84 12.40
CA ILE A 117 22.88 6.33 11.07
C ILE A 117 21.51 5.65 11.04
N PHE A 118 20.83 5.52 12.18
CA PHE A 118 19.59 4.76 12.31
C PHE A 118 18.37 5.65 12.15
N VAL A 119 17.29 5.07 11.65
CA VAL A 119 15.93 5.60 11.74
C VAL A 119 15.09 4.60 12.50
N SER A 120 14.48 5.04 13.59
CA SER A 120 13.61 4.23 14.43
C SER A 120 12.19 4.13 13.86
N THR A 121 11.57 2.98 14.09
CA THR A 121 10.15 2.69 13.85
C THR A 121 9.64 1.80 14.98
N THR A 122 8.33 1.79 15.20
CA THR A 122 7.68 0.92 16.20
C THR A 122 6.63 0.03 15.56
N ARG A 123 6.31 -1.06 16.25
CA ARG A 123 5.28 -2.02 15.84
C ARG A 123 3.96 -1.71 16.51
N TYR A 124 2.89 -2.10 15.84
CA TYR A 124 1.62 -2.29 16.52
C TYR A 124 1.72 -3.46 17.49
N VAL A 125 1.02 -3.35 18.61
CA VAL A 125 0.96 -4.37 19.65
C VAL A 125 -0.47 -4.73 19.96
N MET A 126 -0.65 -5.88 20.60
CA MET A 126 -1.95 -6.30 21.10
C MET A 126 -2.07 -5.91 22.56
N SER A 127 -3.05 -5.05 22.87
CA SER A 127 -3.33 -4.57 24.22
C SER A 127 -4.83 -4.70 24.51
N ASP A 128 -5.18 -5.41 25.58
CA ASP A 128 -6.57 -5.66 25.97
C ASP A 128 -7.48 -6.18 24.82
N GLY A 129 -6.93 -7.04 23.97
CA GLY A 129 -7.63 -7.63 22.83
C GLY A 129 -7.88 -6.66 21.67
N ARG A 130 -7.27 -5.47 21.68
CA ARG A 130 -7.33 -4.47 20.60
C ARG A 130 -5.94 -4.07 20.13
N ILE A 131 -5.81 -3.86 18.82
CA ILE A 131 -4.53 -3.39 18.28
C ILE A 131 -4.29 -2.00 18.85
N ALA A 132 -3.07 -1.78 19.29
CA ALA A 132 -2.62 -0.59 19.98
C ALA A 132 -1.29 -0.14 19.39
N GLN A 133 -1.01 1.14 19.56
CA GLN A 133 0.15 1.83 19.03
C GLN A 133 0.81 2.65 20.11
N PHE A 134 2.14 2.71 20.07
CA PHE A 134 2.90 3.67 20.85
C PHE A 134 2.79 5.03 20.19
N HIS A 135 2.45 6.05 20.97
CA HIS A 135 2.32 7.41 20.51
C HIS A 135 3.00 8.39 21.48
N PRO A 136 3.50 9.52 20.97
CA PRO A 136 4.07 10.56 21.81
C PRO A 136 2.96 11.28 22.61
N GLU A 137 3.31 11.79 23.79
CA GLU A 137 2.43 12.55 24.68
C GLU A 137 2.05 13.90 24.07
N ASP A 138 2.99 14.55 23.39
CA ASP A 138 2.75 15.73 22.56
C ASP A 138 2.77 15.30 21.09
N TYR A 139 1.59 15.29 20.47
CA TYR A 139 1.36 14.77 19.12
C TYR A 139 0.70 15.81 18.21
N VAL A 140 0.49 17.03 18.72
CA VAL A 140 -0.13 18.12 17.96
C VAL A 140 0.85 18.54 16.85
N GLY A 141 0.41 18.42 15.59
CA GLY A 141 1.25 18.72 14.43
C GLY A 141 2.14 17.57 13.96
N MET A 142 2.11 16.42 14.65
CA MET A 142 2.81 15.22 14.22
C MET A 142 2.02 14.40 13.20
N TYR A 143 2.77 13.63 12.42
CA TYR A 143 2.25 12.65 11.49
C TYR A 143 2.70 11.26 11.91
N GLU A 144 1.81 10.30 11.78
CA GLU A 144 2.15 8.89 11.95
C GLU A 144 2.21 8.21 10.59
N TYR A 145 3.41 7.82 10.20
CA TYR A 145 3.71 7.22 8.91
C TYR A 145 3.63 5.70 8.97
N GLU A 146 3.02 5.12 7.94
CA GLU A 146 2.86 3.68 7.77
C GLU A 146 3.86 3.15 6.73
N ILE A 147 4.66 2.16 7.13
CA ILE A 147 5.87 1.73 6.40
C ILE A 147 5.87 0.21 6.21
N TYR A 148 6.22 -0.23 5.00
CA TYR A 148 6.29 -1.65 4.58
C TYR A 148 7.66 -1.98 3.99
N VAL A 149 8.61 -2.30 4.86
CA VAL A 149 10.03 -2.47 4.49
C VAL A 149 10.56 -3.82 4.94
N TYR A 150 11.42 -4.45 4.14
CA TYR A 150 12.16 -5.65 4.51
C TYR A 150 13.39 -5.35 5.39
N GLY A 151 13.80 -6.30 6.24
CA GLY A 151 14.96 -6.15 7.12
C GLY A 151 14.65 -5.33 8.37
N GLY A 152 15.59 -4.48 8.78
CA GLY A 152 15.55 -3.72 10.04
C GLY A 152 16.08 -4.52 11.22
N ILE A 153 16.71 -3.83 12.17
CA ILE A 153 17.29 -4.43 13.39
C ILE A 153 16.21 -4.47 14.46
N ASP A 154 15.96 -5.65 15.01
CA ASP A 154 15.03 -5.83 16.12
C ASP A 154 15.75 -5.52 17.44
N ILE A 155 15.37 -4.41 18.06
CA ILE A 155 16.03 -3.92 19.27
C ILE A 155 15.81 -4.85 20.46
N ASN A 156 14.59 -5.40 20.60
CA ASN A 156 14.25 -6.33 21.67
C ASN A 156 15.07 -7.62 21.60
N LEU A 157 15.26 -8.16 20.39
CA LEU A 157 16.09 -9.33 20.19
C LEU A 157 17.58 -9.01 20.39
N THR A 158 18.03 -7.84 19.90
CA THR A 158 19.44 -7.41 19.97
C THR A 158 19.91 -7.15 21.40
N LEU A 159 19.20 -6.29 22.13
CA LEU A 159 19.60 -5.85 23.47
C LEU A 159 19.18 -6.83 24.58
N ARG A 160 18.19 -7.69 24.32
CA ARG A 160 17.59 -8.65 25.27
C ARG A 160 16.87 -7.95 26.44
N PRO A 161 15.90 -8.60 27.10
CA PRO A 161 15.04 -7.95 28.11
C PRO A 161 15.75 -7.34 29.32
N ARG A 162 16.98 -7.77 29.63
CA ARG A 162 17.76 -7.24 30.76
C ARG A 162 18.51 -5.94 30.46
N HIS A 163 18.70 -5.63 29.18
CA HIS A 163 19.44 -4.46 28.71
C HIS A 163 18.68 -3.74 27.61
N ASN A 164 17.38 -3.95 27.49
CA ASN A 164 16.53 -2.98 26.82
C ASN A 164 15.79 -2.23 27.92
N MET A 165 16.04 -0.92 28.03
CA MET A 165 15.34 -0.06 28.99
C MET A 165 13.90 0.21 28.54
N PHE A 166 13.63 0.08 27.23
CA PHE A 166 12.35 0.41 26.61
C PHE A 166 11.80 -0.76 25.76
N PRO A 167 11.70 -1.99 26.31
CA PRO A 167 11.31 -3.16 25.52
C PRO A 167 9.87 -3.11 25.04
N TYR A 168 9.05 -2.31 25.71
CA TYR A 168 7.68 -2.07 25.33
C TYR A 168 7.57 -1.26 24.04
N GLU A 169 8.56 -0.49 23.60
CA GLU A 169 8.45 0.28 22.36
C GLU A 169 8.48 -0.59 21.10
N HIS A 170 8.81 -1.88 21.22
CA HIS A 170 8.85 -2.84 20.12
C HIS A 170 9.65 -2.34 18.90
N GLU A 171 10.71 -1.58 19.15
CA GLU A 171 11.46 -0.84 18.14
C GLU A 171 12.09 -1.73 17.05
N VAL A 172 12.04 -1.23 15.82
CA VAL A 172 12.82 -1.72 14.67
C VAL A 172 13.63 -0.56 14.09
N ALA A 173 14.95 -0.67 14.14
CA ALA A 173 15.87 0.37 13.67
C ALA A 173 16.42 0.07 12.27
N PHE A 174 16.44 1.08 11.40
CA PHE A 174 16.91 0.96 10.02
C PHE A 174 18.22 1.74 9.79
N PRO A 175 19.37 1.04 9.70
CA PRO A 175 20.62 1.69 9.32
C PRO A 175 20.53 2.25 7.89
N GLY A 176 20.90 3.51 7.73
CA GLY A 176 20.79 4.24 6.47
C GLY A 176 19.37 4.70 6.13
N GLY A 177 18.45 4.65 7.08
CA GLY A 177 17.10 5.19 6.95
C GLY A 177 16.14 4.32 6.13
N ILE A 178 15.05 4.92 5.67
CA ILE A 178 13.96 4.26 4.94
C ILE A 178 13.61 5.07 3.69
N ARG A 179 13.71 4.46 2.52
CA ARG A 179 13.39 5.11 1.25
C ARG A 179 11.90 5.45 1.13
N PRO A 180 11.54 6.53 0.42
CA PRO A 180 10.16 7.00 0.31
C PRO A 180 9.22 5.95 -0.29
N ASP A 181 9.71 5.14 -1.23
CA ASP A 181 8.91 4.13 -1.94
C ASP A 181 8.27 3.06 -1.02
N LEU A 182 8.77 2.93 0.20
CA LEU A 182 8.28 1.93 1.18
C LEU A 182 7.36 2.55 2.24
N ILE A 183 7.07 3.84 2.12
CA ILE A 183 6.15 4.58 2.99
C ILE A 183 4.82 4.67 2.25
N ARG A 184 3.78 4.03 2.77
CA ARG A 184 2.48 3.91 2.09
C ARG A 184 1.58 5.10 2.35
N SER A 185 1.48 5.49 3.62
CA SER A 185 0.54 6.51 4.06
C SER A 185 1.06 7.27 5.27
N ALA A 186 0.39 8.37 5.60
CA ALA A 186 0.59 9.09 6.85
C ALA A 186 -0.76 9.53 7.42
N ARG A 187 -0.89 9.50 8.74
CA ARG A 187 -2.06 9.99 9.46
C ARG A 187 -1.74 11.31 10.14
N GLN A 188 -2.67 12.25 10.06
CA GLN A 188 -2.62 13.48 10.83
C GLN A 188 -3.72 13.48 11.88
N TYR A 189 -3.36 13.91 13.09
CA TYR A 189 -4.24 13.90 14.26
C TYR A 189 -4.59 15.32 14.72
N ASP A 190 -5.78 15.49 15.29
CA ASP A 190 -6.13 16.70 16.05
C ASP A 190 -5.68 16.61 17.51
N GLU A 191 -5.90 17.67 18.30
CA GLU A 191 -5.60 17.72 19.75
C GLU A 191 -6.39 16.72 20.62
N HIS A 192 -7.37 16.02 20.04
CA HIS A 192 -8.20 15.01 20.68
C HIS A 192 -7.90 13.60 20.17
N TRP A 193 -6.78 13.43 19.45
CA TRP A 193 -6.32 12.17 18.89
C TRP A 193 -7.23 11.60 17.79
N ASN A 194 -8.17 12.37 17.25
CA ASN A 194 -8.92 11.92 16.10
C ASN A 194 -8.06 12.03 14.84
N VAL A 195 -8.09 11.00 14.01
CA VAL A 195 -7.52 11.10 12.65
C VAL A 195 -8.37 12.11 11.88
N VAL A 196 -7.76 13.23 11.50
CA VAL A 196 -8.43 14.29 10.73
C VAL A 196 -8.13 14.21 9.25
N ARG A 197 -7.02 13.58 8.87
CA ARG A 197 -6.56 13.47 7.48
C ARG A 197 -5.70 12.23 7.28
N VAL A 198 -5.84 11.61 6.12
CA VAL A 198 -4.99 10.50 5.68
C VAL A 198 -4.32 10.88 4.37
N TRP A 199 -2.99 10.83 4.38
CA TRP A 199 -2.14 11.17 3.26
C TRP A 199 -1.69 9.88 2.57
N ARG A 200 -1.80 9.80 1.25
CA ARG A 200 -1.41 8.64 0.45
C ARG A 200 -0.19 8.99 -0.42
N ASN A 201 0.83 8.15 -0.36
CA ASN A 201 2.01 8.30 -1.19
C ASN A 201 1.78 7.69 -2.58
N LEU A 202 1.77 8.51 -3.63
CA LEU A 202 1.64 8.04 -5.02
C LEU A 202 2.77 7.10 -5.44
N HIS A 203 3.95 7.28 -4.85
CA HIS A 203 5.16 6.54 -5.18
C HIS A 203 5.39 5.34 -4.26
N PHE A 204 4.35 4.89 -3.53
CA PHE A 204 4.44 3.65 -2.77
C PHE A 204 4.58 2.45 -3.71
N ARG A 205 5.69 1.73 -3.57
CA ARG A 205 6.14 0.65 -4.45
C ARG A 205 6.66 -0.52 -3.63
N PRO A 206 5.78 -1.38 -3.08
CA PRO A 206 6.19 -2.52 -2.27
C PRO A 206 7.05 -3.53 -3.04
N GLU A 207 7.07 -3.47 -4.38
CA GLU A 207 7.95 -4.29 -5.21
C GLU A 207 9.44 -4.00 -5.04
N VAL A 208 9.82 -2.82 -4.53
CA VAL A 208 11.24 -2.52 -4.30
C VAL A 208 11.83 -3.33 -3.14
N ASN A 209 11.01 -4.05 -2.35
CA ASN A 209 11.46 -5.09 -1.42
C ASN A 209 12.03 -6.34 -2.13
N GLY A 210 12.05 -6.40 -3.47
CA GLY A 210 12.71 -7.44 -4.24
C GLY A 210 12.09 -8.83 -4.04
N ALA A 211 12.91 -9.83 -3.73
CA ALA A 211 12.43 -11.20 -3.46
C ALA A 211 11.42 -11.26 -2.31
N TYR A 212 11.49 -10.30 -1.39
CA TYR A 212 10.65 -10.15 -0.22
C TYR A 212 9.43 -9.25 -0.46
N MET A 213 9.07 -8.94 -1.71
CA MET A 213 7.85 -8.17 -2.03
C MET A 213 6.59 -8.80 -1.40
N PRO A 214 5.81 -8.09 -0.56
CA PRO A 214 4.60 -8.66 0.01
C PRO A 214 3.55 -8.93 -1.08
N ARG A 215 2.71 -9.96 -0.86
CA ARG A 215 1.48 -10.10 -1.65
C ARG A 215 0.53 -8.95 -1.29
N VAL A 216 -0.32 -8.57 -2.23
CA VAL A 216 -1.29 -7.47 -2.02
C VAL A 216 -2.21 -7.75 -0.82
N ASP A 217 -2.63 -9.01 -0.62
CA ASP A 217 -3.50 -9.39 0.48
C ASP A 217 -2.85 -9.41 1.86
N LEU A 218 -1.53 -9.38 1.91
CA LEU A 218 -0.81 -9.24 3.17
C LEU A 218 -0.70 -7.77 3.60
N LEU A 219 -0.98 -6.82 2.70
CA LEU A 219 -1.07 -5.42 3.05
C LEU A 219 -2.47 -5.15 3.63
N PRO A 220 -2.58 -4.53 4.82
CA PRO A 220 -3.88 -4.19 5.36
C PRO A 220 -4.58 -3.17 4.44
N PRO A 221 -5.90 -3.24 4.30
CA PRO A 221 -6.66 -2.32 3.47
C PRO A 221 -6.49 -0.87 3.97
N LEU A 222 -6.51 0.09 3.05
CA LEU A 222 -6.50 1.50 3.45
C LEU A 222 -7.79 1.82 4.22
N PRO A 223 -7.69 2.36 5.44
CA PRO A 223 -8.84 2.51 6.34
C PRO A 223 -9.65 3.76 6.03
N ASP A 224 -10.97 3.63 6.14
CA ASP A 224 -11.94 4.71 5.90
C ASP A 224 -12.38 5.39 7.19
N VAL A 225 -11.40 5.96 7.90
CA VAL A 225 -11.64 6.65 9.16
C VAL A 225 -11.93 8.14 9.00
N VAL A 226 -11.70 8.69 7.80
CA VAL A 226 -12.00 10.07 7.47
C VAL A 226 -12.87 10.14 6.20
N PRO A 227 -13.71 11.17 6.05
CA PRO A 227 -14.44 11.36 4.81
C PRO A 227 -13.49 11.42 3.60
N PRO A 228 -13.92 11.00 2.40
CA PRO A 228 -13.07 11.05 1.20
C PRO A 228 -12.46 12.42 0.87
N SER A 229 -13.10 13.51 1.29
CA SER A 229 -12.57 14.88 1.17
C SER A 229 -11.31 15.14 1.98
N ASN A 230 -10.97 14.25 2.91
CA ASN A 230 -9.81 14.34 3.79
C ASN A 230 -8.75 13.30 3.41
N TYR A 231 -8.86 12.70 2.22
CA TYR A 231 -7.76 12.01 1.57
C TYR A 231 -6.96 13.00 0.76
N ASP A 232 -5.70 13.18 1.14
CA ASP A 232 -4.75 13.90 0.30
C ASP A 232 -3.79 12.92 -0.35
N VAL A 233 -3.58 13.15 -1.64
CA VAL A 233 -2.64 12.40 -2.44
C VAL A 233 -1.47 13.34 -2.72
N VAL A 234 -0.28 12.93 -2.30
CA VAL A 234 0.91 13.77 -2.42
C VAL A 234 1.75 13.26 -3.58
N ASP A 235 2.05 14.16 -4.50
CA ASP A 235 3.09 13.99 -5.50
C ASP A 235 4.31 14.84 -5.07
N PRO A 236 5.31 14.26 -4.40
CA PRO A 236 6.51 14.99 -4.04
C PRO A 236 7.25 15.42 -5.33
N PRO A 237 7.88 16.60 -5.34
CA PRO A 237 8.62 17.05 -6.51
C PRO A 237 9.74 16.07 -6.87
N ASP A 238 9.97 15.87 -8.17
CA ASP A 238 11.14 15.15 -8.67
C ASP A 238 12.40 15.78 -8.08
N ASP A 239 13.19 14.97 -7.37
CA ASP A 239 14.43 15.34 -6.67
C ASP A 239 15.46 15.93 -7.65
N ASN A 240 15.34 17.23 -7.91
CA ASN A 240 16.31 18.04 -8.64
C ASN A 240 17.29 18.68 -7.66
N GLY A 241 17.84 17.91 -6.72
CA GLY A 241 19.18 18.12 -6.16
C GLY A 241 19.49 19.49 -5.55
N GLU A 242 18.51 20.25 -5.06
CA GLU A 242 18.77 21.38 -4.18
C GLU A 242 18.64 20.89 -2.74
N ASP A 243 19.82 20.67 -2.16
CA ASP A 243 20.09 20.40 -0.75
C ASP A 243 19.49 21.53 0.10
N SER A 244 18.19 21.42 0.39
CA SER A 244 17.50 22.33 1.28
C SER A 244 17.91 21.96 2.70
N GLY A 245 18.95 22.65 3.18
CA GLY A 245 19.48 22.44 4.52
C GLY A 245 18.40 22.65 5.57
N HIS A 246 17.95 21.57 6.20
CA HIS A 246 16.87 21.63 7.18
C HIS A 246 17.10 20.69 8.36
N ASN A 247 16.83 21.25 9.54
CA ASN A 247 16.96 20.62 10.86
C ASN A 247 16.30 19.23 10.89
N HIS A 248 17.11 18.24 11.24
CA HIS A 248 16.68 16.86 11.40
C HIS A 248 16.16 16.66 12.82
N ASP A 249 14.90 17.03 13.04
CA ASP A 249 14.23 16.83 14.33
C ASP A 249 13.61 15.43 14.33
N GLU A 250 14.44 14.43 14.65
CA GLU A 250 13.89 13.26 15.35
C GLU A 250 13.52 13.74 16.74
N LEU A 251 12.23 13.74 17.11
CA LEU A 251 11.69 13.98 18.46
C LEU A 251 12.75 14.50 19.43
N LEU A 252 13.06 15.79 19.30
CA LEU A 252 14.16 16.38 20.04
C LEU A 252 13.78 16.51 21.52
N HIS A 253 14.73 16.19 22.40
CA HIS A 253 14.78 16.78 23.73
C HIS A 253 15.23 18.24 23.58
N LEU A 254 14.29 19.14 23.34
CA LEU A 254 14.53 20.58 23.45
C LEU A 254 14.35 20.98 24.92
N ASN A 255 15.38 21.55 25.54
CA ASN A 255 15.17 22.42 26.69
C ASN A 255 14.72 23.82 26.23
N GLU A 256 14.17 24.62 27.14
CA GLU A 256 13.54 25.95 26.89
C GLU A 256 14.44 26.99 26.19
N THR A 257 15.70 26.66 25.85
CA THR A 257 16.67 27.57 25.24
C THR A 257 17.20 27.15 23.85
N GLY A 258 16.77 26.01 23.30
CA GLY A 258 17.11 25.61 21.92
C GLY A 258 18.58 25.22 21.70
N VAL A 259 19.28 24.72 22.73
CA VAL A 259 20.67 24.24 22.64
C VAL A 259 20.71 22.70 22.74
N LEU A 260 21.39 22.04 21.81
CA LEU A 260 21.70 20.60 21.84
C LEU A 260 22.57 20.27 23.07
N THR A 261 22.02 19.60 24.08
CA THR A 261 22.79 19.09 25.23
C THR A 261 22.96 17.57 25.14
N THR A 262 24.13 17.08 25.57
CA THR A 262 24.46 15.66 25.77
C THR A 262 23.90 15.14 27.10
N GLU A 263 22.66 15.48 27.42
CA GLU A 263 22.05 15.08 28.70
C GLU A 263 21.52 13.66 28.61
N VAL A 264 21.93 12.85 29.59
CA VAL A 264 21.47 11.48 29.82
C VAL A 264 19.97 11.51 30.05
N CYS A 265 19.21 10.66 29.32
CA CYS A 265 17.77 10.49 29.51
C CYS A 265 17.43 10.31 31.00
N THR A 266 16.57 11.17 31.52
CA THR A 266 16.09 11.10 32.91
C THR A 266 14.81 10.25 33.00
N ASP A 267 14.47 9.73 34.18
CA ASP A 267 13.23 8.96 34.42
C ASP A 267 11.93 9.72 34.03
N ASP A 268 11.99 11.04 33.85
CA ASP A 268 10.86 11.86 33.39
C ASP A 268 10.73 11.91 31.86
N ASP A 269 11.81 11.67 31.11
CA ASP A 269 11.78 11.52 29.65
C ASP A 269 11.09 10.21 29.22
N ILE A 270 11.19 9.18 30.07
CA ILE A 270 10.58 7.84 29.94
C ILE A 270 9.04 7.90 29.89
N LYS A 271 8.43 9.00 30.34
CA LYS A 271 6.95 9.15 30.39
C LYS A 271 6.33 9.63 29.08
N LYS A 272 7.14 10.01 28.08
CA LYS A 272 6.67 10.71 26.87
C LYS A 272 5.96 9.84 25.85
N TYR A 273 6.06 8.51 25.91
CA TYR A 273 5.31 7.62 25.03
C TYR A 273 4.27 6.82 25.80
N LYS A 274 3.06 6.77 25.26
CA LYS A 274 1.95 6.02 25.84
C LYS A 274 1.40 5.03 24.84
N LEU A 275 0.90 3.93 25.37
CA LEU A 275 0.19 2.93 24.60
C LEU A 275 -1.28 3.35 24.50
N ALA A 276 -1.76 3.57 23.28
CA ALA A 276 -3.17 3.82 23.01
C ALA A 276 -3.71 2.78 22.05
N VAL A 277 -5.00 2.43 22.20
CA VAL A 277 -5.70 1.62 21.19
C VAL A 277 -5.61 2.35 19.86
N ASP A 278 -5.27 1.65 18.78
CA ASP A 278 -5.19 2.23 17.43
C ASP A 278 -6.60 2.68 16.97
N PRO A 279 -6.77 3.89 16.40
CA PRO A 279 -8.10 4.39 16.09
C PRO A 279 -8.78 3.51 15.04
N TRP A 280 -7.98 2.91 14.14
CA TRP A 280 -8.47 2.02 13.10
C TRP A 280 -8.99 0.69 13.68
N ALA A 281 -8.37 0.17 14.72
CA ALA A 281 -8.85 -1.01 15.43
C ALA A 281 -10.11 -0.74 16.28
N ALA A 282 -10.26 0.47 16.82
CA ALA A 282 -11.37 0.82 17.72
C ALA A 282 -12.72 1.00 17.02
N GLN A 283 -12.73 1.47 15.77
CA GLN A 283 -13.96 1.92 15.09
C GLN A 283 -14.74 0.80 14.35
N GLY A 284 -14.28 -0.45 14.38
CA GLY A 284 -14.91 -1.53 13.60
C GLY A 284 -14.92 -1.18 12.10
N VAL A 285 -13.79 -0.65 11.62
CA VAL A 285 -13.62 0.01 10.31
C VAL A 285 -14.24 -0.81 9.19
N ARG A 286 -14.96 -0.13 8.29
CA ARG A 286 -15.35 -0.70 7.00
C ARG A 286 -14.06 -1.03 6.24
N VAL A 287 -13.70 -2.30 6.27
CA VAL A 287 -12.65 -2.85 5.43
C VAL A 287 -13.12 -2.73 3.98
N PHE A 288 -12.52 -1.82 3.22
CA PHE A 288 -12.63 -1.93 1.76
C PHE A 288 -11.89 -3.19 1.34
N PRO A 289 -12.48 -4.01 0.45
CA PRO A 289 -11.69 -5.03 -0.21
C PRO A 289 -10.48 -4.35 -0.85
N LEU A 290 -9.34 -5.04 -0.86
CA LEU A 290 -8.14 -4.56 -1.54
C LEU A 290 -8.52 -4.11 -2.95
N ALA A 291 -8.11 -2.91 -3.32
CA ALA A 291 -8.41 -2.36 -4.64
C ALA A 291 -7.84 -3.29 -5.69
N ARG A 292 -8.70 -4.11 -6.29
CA ARG A 292 -8.40 -5.10 -7.30
C ARG A 292 -9.45 -4.97 -8.37
N THR A 293 -9.02 -4.75 -9.60
CA THR A 293 -9.95 -4.69 -10.72
C THR A 293 -9.28 -5.16 -11.99
N CYS A 294 -10.05 -5.27 -13.08
CA CYS A 294 -9.48 -5.55 -14.38
C CYS A 294 -10.16 -4.77 -15.48
N LEU A 295 -9.40 -4.50 -16.54
CA LEU A 295 -9.86 -3.85 -17.75
C LEU A 295 -9.53 -4.74 -18.94
N ALA A 296 -10.55 -5.42 -19.47
CA ALA A 296 -10.41 -6.08 -20.76
C ALA A 296 -10.09 -5.04 -21.85
N ILE A 297 -9.08 -5.30 -22.68
CA ILE A 297 -8.63 -4.41 -23.78
C ILE A 297 -9.27 -4.80 -25.10
N ASP A 298 -9.40 -6.09 -25.37
CA ASP A 298 -10.02 -6.56 -26.60
C ASP A 298 -10.73 -7.91 -26.43
N PRO A 299 -11.95 -7.89 -25.86
CA PRO A 299 -12.72 -9.11 -25.65
C PRO A 299 -13.21 -9.76 -26.95
N THR A 300 -13.06 -9.07 -28.07
CA THR A 300 -13.59 -9.48 -29.38
C THR A 300 -12.51 -9.92 -30.37
N SER A 301 -11.23 -9.60 -30.13
CA SER A 301 -10.08 -10.01 -30.96
C SER A 301 -9.53 -11.39 -30.57
N ASP A 302 -8.84 -12.02 -31.53
CA ASP A 302 -8.11 -13.29 -31.34
C ASP A 302 -7.00 -13.19 -30.28
N ALA A 303 -6.45 -11.99 -30.06
CA ALA A 303 -5.49 -11.69 -28.99
C ALA A 303 -6.20 -11.00 -27.81
N TYR A 304 -6.83 -11.80 -26.92
CA TYR A 304 -7.49 -11.28 -25.74
C TYR A 304 -6.46 -10.85 -24.69
N ARG A 305 -6.56 -9.59 -24.26
CA ARG A 305 -5.69 -9.01 -23.23
C ARG A 305 -6.49 -8.26 -22.19
N ALA A 306 -6.03 -8.29 -20.95
CA ALA A 306 -6.61 -7.50 -19.88
C ALA A 306 -5.54 -6.93 -18.97
N TYR A 307 -5.72 -5.67 -18.59
CA TYR A 307 -5.01 -5.14 -17.43
C TYR A 307 -5.67 -5.68 -16.17
N PHE A 308 -4.87 -6.14 -15.22
CA PHE A 308 -5.28 -6.36 -13.85
C PHE A 308 -4.59 -5.33 -12.99
N PHE A 309 -5.34 -4.67 -12.12
CA PHE A 309 -4.87 -3.67 -11.17
C PHE A 309 -4.97 -4.27 -9.78
N ALA A 310 -3.99 -4.00 -8.94
CA ALA A 310 -4.01 -4.35 -7.54
C ALA A 310 -3.17 -3.34 -6.75
N ASP A 311 -3.79 -2.62 -5.82
CA ASP A 311 -3.16 -1.53 -5.05
C ASP A 311 -2.53 -0.49 -6.00
N THR A 312 -1.27 -0.09 -5.80
CA THR A 312 -0.55 0.88 -6.65
C THR A 312 0.05 0.29 -7.92
N ARG A 313 -0.34 -0.93 -8.30
CA ARG A 313 0.32 -1.71 -9.36
C ARG A 313 -0.68 -2.28 -10.35
N PHE A 314 -0.15 -2.67 -11.51
CA PHE A 314 -0.91 -3.43 -12.50
C PHE A 314 -0.03 -4.41 -13.26
N VAL A 315 -0.68 -5.36 -13.93
CA VAL A 315 -0.05 -6.30 -14.84
C VAL A 315 -0.93 -6.45 -16.08
N LEU A 316 -0.30 -6.49 -17.26
CA LEU A 316 -0.98 -6.86 -18.50
C LEU A 316 -0.94 -8.38 -18.62
N ILE A 317 -2.09 -9.02 -18.80
CA ILE A 317 -2.18 -10.47 -19.04
C ILE A 317 -2.65 -10.72 -20.46
N ASP A 318 -1.87 -11.55 -21.15
CA ASP A 318 -2.18 -12.11 -22.45
C ASP A 318 -2.85 -13.47 -22.26
N PHE A 319 -4.00 -13.67 -22.91
CA PHE A 319 -4.77 -14.91 -22.84
C PHE A 319 -4.76 -15.60 -24.19
N THR A 320 -4.44 -16.90 -24.19
CA THR A 320 -4.74 -17.74 -25.35
C THR A 320 -6.22 -18.14 -25.32
N ARG A 321 -6.87 -18.21 -26.49
CA ARG A 321 -8.26 -18.69 -26.59
C ARG A 321 -8.36 -20.22 -26.67
N ASP A 322 -7.29 -20.97 -26.36
CA ASP A 322 -7.29 -22.43 -26.38
C ASP A 322 -8.09 -23.04 -25.20
N GLU A 323 -8.35 -24.34 -25.24
CA GLU A 323 -9.13 -25.03 -24.19
C GLU A 323 -8.46 -24.98 -22.80
N LYS A 324 -7.17 -24.66 -22.73
CA LYS A 324 -6.39 -24.64 -21.48
C LYS A 324 -6.41 -23.28 -20.79
N MET A 325 -6.86 -22.22 -21.46
CA MET A 325 -6.88 -20.85 -20.93
C MET A 325 -5.51 -20.46 -20.37
N THR A 326 -4.46 -20.60 -21.18
CA THR A 326 -3.13 -20.21 -20.71
C THR A 326 -3.06 -18.68 -20.61
N ASP A 327 -2.84 -18.19 -19.39
CA ASP A 327 -2.59 -16.80 -19.06
C ASP A 327 -1.09 -16.57 -18.91
N THR A 328 -0.57 -15.53 -19.57
CA THR A 328 0.82 -15.13 -19.46
C THR A 328 0.96 -13.67 -19.13
N ILE A 329 1.86 -13.33 -18.21
CA ILE A 329 2.27 -11.95 -17.96
C ILE A 329 2.88 -11.40 -19.26
N GLY A 330 2.28 -10.33 -19.77
CA GLY A 330 2.72 -9.64 -20.97
C GLY A 330 4.04 -8.91 -20.80
N ALA A 331 4.55 -8.37 -21.90
CA ALA A 331 5.79 -7.60 -21.92
C ALA A 331 5.70 -6.41 -20.94
N GLY A 332 6.68 -6.31 -20.03
CA GLY A 332 6.74 -5.27 -18.99
C GLY A 332 6.59 -5.79 -17.56
N GLY A 333 6.04 -6.99 -17.36
CA GLY A 333 5.90 -7.56 -16.02
C GLY A 333 4.87 -6.82 -15.15
N VAL A 334 5.01 -6.97 -13.83
CA VAL A 334 4.28 -6.15 -12.84
C VAL A 334 4.91 -4.76 -12.83
N GLN A 335 4.08 -3.73 -12.95
CA GLN A 335 4.53 -2.34 -13.05
C GLN A 335 3.81 -1.45 -12.04
N SER A 336 4.51 -0.40 -11.59
CA SER A 336 3.90 0.72 -10.87
C SER A 336 2.89 1.42 -11.76
N LEU A 337 1.70 1.66 -11.23
CA LEU A 337 0.60 2.32 -11.93
C LEU A 337 1.00 3.73 -12.37
N VAL A 338 1.50 4.54 -11.44
CA VAL A 338 1.83 5.95 -11.69
C VAL A 338 3.03 6.11 -12.61
N THR A 339 3.98 5.17 -12.59
CA THR A 339 5.14 5.21 -13.49
C THR A 339 4.77 4.83 -14.92
N ALA A 340 3.91 3.82 -15.10
CA ALA A 340 3.55 3.35 -16.45
C ALA A 340 2.40 4.13 -17.08
N PHE A 341 1.58 4.80 -16.27
CA PHE A 341 0.49 5.69 -16.69
C PHE A 341 0.70 7.11 -16.14
N PRO A 342 1.60 7.92 -16.74
CA PRO A 342 1.75 9.34 -16.44
C PRO A 342 0.44 10.14 -16.35
N ALA A 343 -0.60 9.79 -17.10
CA ALA A 343 -1.91 10.43 -17.02
C ALA A 343 -2.65 10.12 -15.70
N LEU A 344 -2.52 8.90 -15.17
CA LEU A 344 -3.07 8.54 -13.85
C LEU A 344 -2.28 9.20 -12.72
N HIS A 345 -0.95 9.29 -12.87
CA HIS A 345 -0.09 10.05 -11.97
C HIS A 345 -0.50 11.53 -11.90
N LYS A 346 -0.61 12.19 -13.06
CA LYS A 346 -1.07 13.58 -13.17
C LYS A 346 -2.49 13.80 -12.62
N ALA A 347 -3.34 12.79 -12.67
CA ALA A 347 -4.69 12.84 -12.11
C ALA A 347 -4.73 12.55 -10.60
N CYS A 348 -3.60 12.21 -9.98
CA CYS A 348 -3.48 11.78 -8.59
C CYS A 348 -4.27 10.51 -8.24
N PHE A 349 -4.21 9.50 -9.11
CA PHE A 349 -4.88 8.20 -8.89
C PHE A 349 -3.86 7.16 -8.39
N PRO A 350 -3.75 6.94 -7.06
CA PRO A 350 -2.79 5.99 -6.49
C PRO A 350 -3.16 4.52 -6.78
N GLN A 351 -4.44 4.23 -6.95
CA GLN A 351 -4.98 2.89 -7.18
C GLN A 351 -6.22 2.96 -8.08
N ILE A 352 -6.63 1.83 -8.64
CA ILE A 352 -7.84 1.71 -9.46
C ILE A 352 -8.80 0.71 -8.81
N ASP A 353 -9.99 1.20 -8.44
CA ASP A 353 -11.06 0.37 -7.86
C ASP A 353 -11.94 -0.23 -8.96
N ALA A 354 -12.19 0.51 -10.04
CA ALA A 354 -12.90 0.00 -11.21
C ALA A 354 -12.41 0.65 -12.51
N ALA A 355 -12.52 -0.10 -13.60
CA ALA A 355 -12.20 0.42 -14.92
C ALA A 355 -13.15 -0.11 -15.99
N VAL A 356 -13.48 0.73 -16.98
CA VAL A 356 -14.29 0.32 -18.14
C VAL A 356 -13.90 1.09 -19.38
N ARG A 357 -13.82 0.41 -20.53
CA ARG A 357 -13.58 1.10 -21.81
C ARG A 357 -14.77 1.97 -22.18
N SER A 358 -14.48 3.16 -22.71
CA SER A 358 -15.52 4.01 -23.27
C SER A 358 -16.19 3.32 -24.45
N LYS A 359 -17.53 3.41 -24.47
CA LYS A 359 -18.34 2.85 -25.56
C LYS A 359 -18.25 3.70 -26.82
N SER A 360 -18.26 5.03 -26.68
CA SER A 360 -18.19 5.95 -27.82
C SER A 360 -16.80 6.04 -28.44
N ASN A 361 -15.75 5.78 -27.64
CA ASN A 361 -14.41 5.65 -28.15
C ASN A 361 -13.66 4.53 -27.42
N ARG A 362 -13.49 3.37 -28.07
CA ARG A 362 -12.82 2.22 -27.48
C ARG A 362 -11.31 2.41 -27.24
N GLU A 363 -10.72 3.50 -27.75
CA GLU A 363 -9.35 3.90 -27.40
C GLU A 363 -9.26 4.56 -26.02
N ASP A 364 -10.39 4.95 -25.43
CA ASP A 364 -10.43 5.56 -24.10
C ASP A 364 -10.96 4.57 -23.06
N ALA A 365 -10.55 4.76 -21.81
CA ALA A 365 -11.10 4.06 -20.66
C ALA A 365 -11.37 5.04 -19.50
N TYR A 366 -12.42 4.75 -18.75
CA TYR A 366 -12.70 5.35 -17.47
C TYR A 366 -11.98 4.55 -16.39
N PHE A 367 -11.22 5.24 -15.55
CA PHE A 367 -10.57 4.71 -14.35
C PHE A 367 -11.20 5.37 -13.14
N ILE A 368 -11.57 4.57 -12.14
CA ILE A 368 -12.29 5.00 -10.94
C ILE A 368 -11.44 4.69 -9.71
N SER A 369 -11.36 5.64 -8.79
CA SER A 369 -10.67 5.52 -7.50
C SER A 369 -11.45 6.32 -6.47
N GLY A 370 -11.97 5.65 -5.44
CA GLY A 370 -12.88 6.22 -4.45
C GLY A 370 -14.13 6.82 -5.11
N ASP A 371 -14.36 8.11 -4.83
CA ASP A 371 -15.46 8.90 -5.40
C ASP A 371 -15.07 9.67 -6.66
N MET A 372 -13.87 9.43 -7.21
CA MET A 372 -13.32 10.12 -8.36
C MET A 372 -13.20 9.22 -9.58
N TYR A 373 -13.27 9.80 -10.77
CA TYR A 373 -12.90 9.13 -12.01
C TYR A 373 -12.09 10.04 -12.95
N VAL A 374 -11.31 9.41 -13.82
CA VAL A 374 -10.62 10.04 -14.93
C VAL A 374 -10.83 9.22 -16.20
N ARG A 375 -11.03 9.89 -17.34
CA ARG A 375 -11.11 9.24 -18.65
C ARG A 375 -9.79 9.45 -19.37
N ILE A 376 -9.12 8.37 -19.74
CA ILE A 376 -7.79 8.40 -20.37
C ILE A 376 -7.84 7.68 -21.70
N LYS A 377 -7.19 8.26 -22.71
CA LYS A 377 -6.87 7.58 -23.97
C LYS A 377 -5.73 6.59 -23.71
N LEU A 378 -6.03 5.30 -23.83
CA LEU A 378 -5.10 4.20 -23.58
C LEU A 378 -3.86 4.28 -24.48
N LYS A 379 -4.05 4.63 -25.76
CA LYS A 379 -2.92 4.82 -26.68
C LYS A 379 -2.31 6.21 -26.50
N GLY A 380 -1.07 6.22 -26.02
CA GLY A 380 -0.31 7.45 -25.79
C GLY A 380 -0.64 8.14 -24.47
N ASP A 381 -1.44 7.50 -23.61
CA ASP A 381 -1.67 7.86 -22.21
C ASP A 381 -1.99 9.34 -21.98
N LYS A 382 -3.18 9.77 -22.41
CA LYS A 382 -3.61 11.17 -22.29
C LYS A 382 -4.93 11.29 -21.57
N ILE A 383 -5.01 12.19 -20.60
CA ILE A 383 -6.27 12.59 -19.97
C ILE A 383 -7.17 13.20 -21.05
N VAL A 384 -8.35 12.60 -21.21
CA VAL A 384 -9.42 13.07 -22.09
C VAL A 384 -10.41 13.91 -21.29
N SER A 385 -10.72 13.50 -20.05
CA SER A 385 -11.63 14.20 -19.14
C SER A 385 -11.33 13.80 -17.69
N GLY A 386 -11.65 14.67 -16.73
CA GLY A 386 -11.34 14.48 -15.30
C GLY A 386 -9.97 15.03 -14.87
N PRO A 387 -9.60 14.82 -13.59
CA PRO A 387 -10.36 14.05 -12.59
C PRO A 387 -11.64 14.76 -12.15
N HIS A 388 -12.75 14.01 -12.02
CA HIS A 388 -14.05 14.52 -11.60
C HIS A 388 -14.68 13.60 -10.55
N ARG A 389 -15.52 14.16 -9.67
CA ARG A 389 -16.34 13.35 -8.76
C ARG A 389 -17.36 12.55 -9.57
N LEU A 390 -17.55 11.28 -9.21
CA LEU A 390 -18.51 10.38 -9.84
C LEU A 390 -19.91 11.00 -9.86
N LYS A 391 -20.40 11.48 -8.71
CA LYS A 391 -21.77 12.02 -8.58
C LYS A 391 -22.05 13.28 -9.40
N ASP A 392 -21.01 14.02 -9.74
CA ASP A 392 -21.14 15.27 -10.49
C ASP A 392 -21.34 15.00 -11.98
N GLN A 393 -20.78 13.91 -12.50
CA GLN A 393 -20.76 13.61 -13.94
C GLN A 393 -21.54 12.35 -14.33
N TRP A 394 -21.72 11.40 -13.41
CA TRP A 394 -22.44 10.14 -13.63
C TRP A 394 -23.81 10.22 -12.98
N ASN A 395 -24.82 10.61 -13.77
CA ASN A 395 -26.20 10.77 -13.30
C ASN A 395 -26.74 9.45 -12.74
N SER A 396 -26.40 8.32 -13.36
CA SER A 396 -26.87 7.01 -12.93
C SER A 396 -26.31 6.61 -11.56
N LEU A 397 -25.04 6.91 -11.27
CA LEU A 397 -24.42 6.64 -9.97
C LEU A 397 -25.01 7.55 -8.88
N ARG A 398 -25.22 8.84 -9.21
CA ARG A 398 -25.88 9.79 -8.31
C ARG A 398 -27.29 9.34 -7.96
N ASP A 399 -28.10 8.97 -8.96
CA ASP A 399 -29.48 8.53 -8.77
C ASP A 399 -29.57 7.18 -8.03
N ALA A 400 -28.56 6.31 -8.19
CA ALA A 400 -28.42 5.07 -7.44
C ALA A 400 -27.93 5.28 -6.00
N GLY A 401 -27.40 6.45 -5.66
CA GLY A 401 -26.76 6.74 -4.38
C GLY A 401 -25.38 6.08 -4.22
N PHE A 402 -24.76 5.61 -5.30
CA PHE A 402 -23.43 4.99 -5.27
C PHE A 402 -22.35 6.10 -5.15
N ASN A 403 -21.45 5.95 -4.17
CA ASN A 403 -20.31 6.85 -3.96
C ASN A 403 -19.00 6.26 -4.48
N SER A 404 -18.97 4.96 -4.75
CA SER A 404 -17.82 4.20 -5.23
C SER A 404 -18.31 3.14 -6.21
N VAL A 405 -17.39 2.59 -6.99
CA VAL A 405 -17.66 1.48 -7.88
C VAL A 405 -16.59 0.42 -7.67
N ASP A 406 -17.03 -0.80 -7.38
CA ASP A 406 -16.13 -1.94 -7.13
C ASP A 406 -15.86 -2.67 -8.45
N ALA A 407 -16.87 -2.87 -9.29
CA ALA A 407 -16.68 -3.51 -10.59
C ALA A 407 -17.71 -3.05 -11.64
N ILE A 408 -17.33 -3.16 -12.91
CA ILE A 408 -18.22 -2.85 -14.04
C ILE A 408 -18.20 -4.03 -15.03
N LEU A 409 -19.38 -4.60 -15.29
CA LEU A 409 -19.61 -5.59 -16.34
C LEU A 409 -20.26 -4.90 -17.56
N PRO A 410 -19.50 -4.52 -18.59
CA PRO A 410 -20.04 -3.92 -19.80
C PRO A 410 -20.72 -4.94 -20.71
N ASN A 411 -21.86 -4.56 -21.31
CA ASN A 411 -22.44 -5.29 -22.42
C ASN A 411 -21.68 -5.01 -23.72
N TYR A 412 -20.88 -5.96 -24.21
CA TYR A 412 -20.14 -5.78 -25.46
C TYR A 412 -20.95 -6.03 -26.72
N ASP A 413 -22.17 -6.54 -26.61
CA ASP A 413 -22.93 -7.09 -27.74
C ASP A 413 -23.83 -6.10 -28.47
N ASP A 414 -24.47 -5.16 -27.76
CA ASP A 414 -25.13 -3.92 -28.22
C ASP A 414 -25.93 -3.33 -27.02
N ASN A 415 -26.38 -2.07 -27.10
CA ASN A 415 -27.21 -1.30 -26.15
C ASN A 415 -26.50 -0.40 -25.11
N GLY A 416 -25.18 -0.18 -25.17
CA GLY A 416 -24.51 0.78 -24.25
C GLY A 416 -24.68 0.48 -22.75
N GLN A 417 -25.21 -0.69 -22.38
CA GLN A 417 -25.57 -1.02 -21.01
C GLN A 417 -24.42 -1.67 -20.26
N SER A 418 -24.39 -1.45 -18.95
CA SER A 418 -23.44 -2.08 -18.04
C SER A 418 -24.12 -2.42 -16.72
N TYR A 419 -23.66 -3.48 -16.07
CA TYR A 419 -23.90 -3.67 -14.64
C TYR A 419 -22.76 -3.04 -13.85
N VAL A 420 -23.10 -2.29 -12.81
CA VAL A 420 -22.16 -1.64 -11.91
C VAL A 420 -22.38 -2.21 -10.52
N PHE A 421 -21.32 -2.69 -9.89
CA PHE A 421 -21.32 -3.29 -8.56
C PHE A 421 -20.71 -2.29 -7.56
N SER A 422 -21.35 -2.12 -6.41
CA SER A 422 -20.88 -1.26 -5.32
C SER A 422 -21.37 -1.82 -3.99
N GLY A 423 -20.43 -2.22 -3.15
CA GLY A 423 -20.68 -2.96 -1.93
C GLY A 423 -21.52 -4.21 -2.19
N THR A 424 -22.63 -4.34 -1.45
CA THR A 424 -23.54 -5.50 -1.59
C THR A 424 -24.63 -5.31 -2.64
N GLN A 425 -24.57 -4.21 -3.39
CA GLN A 425 -25.58 -3.83 -4.36
C GLN A 425 -25.00 -3.78 -5.77
N TYR A 426 -25.88 -3.89 -6.75
CA TYR A 426 -25.57 -3.60 -8.13
C TYR A 426 -26.69 -2.77 -8.75
N MET A 427 -26.35 -2.08 -9.82
CA MET A 427 -27.29 -1.34 -10.65
C MET A 427 -27.03 -1.65 -12.13
N LYS A 428 -28.03 -1.33 -12.95
CA LYS A 428 -27.90 -1.36 -14.40
C LYS A 428 -27.87 0.09 -14.89
N MET A 429 -26.87 0.43 -15.68
CA MET A 429 -26.77 1.72 -16.34
C MET A 429 -26.76 1.56 -17.86
N GLU A 430 -27.09 2.63 -18.56
CA GLU A 430 -27.00 2.76 -20.00
C GLU A 430 -26.28 4.05 -20.37
N PHE A 431 -25.27 3.93 -21.21
CA PHE A 431 -24.60 5.06 -21.85
C PHE A 431 -25.39 5.47 -23.10
N ASP A 432 -25.72 6.77 -23.21
CA ASP A 432 -26.25 7.34 -24.45
C ASP A 432 -25.14 7.38 -25.50
N GLY A 433 -25.27 6.55 -26.53
CA GLY A 433 -24.29 6.47 -27.62
C GLY A 433 -24.25 7.71 -28.53
N ASN A 434 -25.26 8.60 -28.45
CA ASN A 434 -25.39 9.77 -29.31
C ASN A 434 -24.98 11.08 -28.63
N ARG A 435 -24.85 11.09 -27.31
CA ARG A 435 -24.32 12.20 -26.53
C ARG A 435 -23.20 11.66 -25.66
N ASN A 436 -21.96 11.92 -26.08
CA ASN A 436 -20.79 11.69 -25.23
C ASN A 436 -21.10 12.28 -23.85
N ASP A 437 -21.14 11.40 -22.85
CA ASP A 437 -21.22 11.72 -21.42
C ASP A 437 -22.63 11.78 -20.78
N TYR A 438 -23.69 11.28 -21.45
CA TYR A 438 -24.98 11.05 -20.78
C TYR A 438 -25.15 9.57 -20.37
N ASP A 439 -25.31 9.30 -19.08
CA ASP A 439 -25.63 7.99 -18.53
C ASP A 439 -27.00 8.00 -17.83
N LYS A 440 -27.69 6.86 -17.83
CA LYS A 440 -29.00 6.70 -17.21
C LYS A 440 -29.08 5.45 -16.36
N LEU A 441 -29.64 5.59 -15.15
CA LEU A 441 -29.99 4.47 -14.30
C LEU A 441 -31.20 3.71 -14.88
N ILE A 442 -31.07 2.40 -15.04
CA ILE A 442 -32.15 1.49 -15.44
C ILE A 442 -32.65 0.73 -14.21
N GLY A 443 -33.88 1.05 -13.80
CA GLY A 443 -34.50 0.45 -12.62
C GLY A 443 -33.96 1.04 -11.32
N ARG A 444 -34.05 0.30 -10.22
CA ARG A 444 -33.48 0.67 -8.92
C ARG A 444 -32.28 -0.22 -8.61
N PRO A 445 -31.30 0.25 -7.82
CA PRO A 445 -30.25 -0.63 -7.30
C PRO A 445 -30.85 -1.81 -6.53
N ARG A 446 -30.27 -2.99 -6.68
CA ARG A 446 -30.72 -4.24 -6.04
C ARG A 446 -29.54 -4.89 -5.32
N LYS A 447 -29.82 -5.74 -4.34
CA LYS A 447 -28.75 -6.59 -3.77
C LYS A 447 -28.22 -7.52 -4.85
N ILE A 448 -26.92 -7.77 -4.83
CA ILE A 448 -26.28 -8.71 -5.78
C ILE A 448 -26.98 -10.07 -5.70
N THR A 449 -27.21 -10.55 -4.48
CA THR A 449 -27.86 -11.84 -4.20
C THR A 449 -29.34 -11.92 -4.57
N ASP A 450 -30.00 -10.79 -4.91
CA ASP A 450 -31.38 -10.79 -5.41
C ASP A 450 -31.45 -10.78 -6.94
N GLY A 451 -30.36 -10.37 -7.61
CA GLY A 451 -30.29 -10.20 -9.05
C GLY A 451 -29.45 -11.24 -9.79
N TRP A 452 -28.52 -11.88 -9.07
CA TRP A 452 -27.58 -12.88 -9.60
C TRP A 452 -27.69 -14.15 -8.76
N GLN A 453 -28.49 -15.10 -9.23
CA GLN A 453 -28.78 -16.32 -8.51
C GLN A 453 -27.52 -17.20 -8.40
N ALA A 454 -26.67 -17.22 -9.43
CA ALA A 454 -25.40 -17.94 -9.38
C ALA A 454 -24.47 -17.38 -8.31
N LEU A 455 -24.39 -16.05 -8.17
CA LEU A 455 -23.55 -15.41 -7.14
C LEU A 455 -24.09 -15.67 -5.73
N LYS A 456 -25.42 -15.63 -5.56
CA LYS A 456 -26.07 -16.01 -4.29
C LYS A 456 -25.72 -17.43 -3.87
N GLU A 457 -25.82 -18.39 -4.79
CA GLU A 457 -25.59 -19.82 -4.51
C GLU A 457 -24.16 -20.10 -4.05
N VAL A 458 -23.20 -19.32 -4.54
CA VAL A 458 -21.78 -19.46 -4.16
C VAL A 458 -21.36 -18.53 -3.01
N GLY A 459 -22.29 -17.75 -2.44
CA GLY A 459 -22.00 -16.85 -1.31
C GLY A 459 -21.27 -15.55 -1.70
N PHE A 460 -21.30 -15.17 -2.98
CA PHE A 460 -20.73 -13.92 -3.47
C PHE A 460 -21.77 -12.81 -3.32
N ASP A 461 -21.64 -12.03 -2.25
CA ASP A 461 -22.47 -10.88 -1.93
C ASP A 461 -21.81 -9.54 -2.27
N ARG A 462 -20.55 -9.57 -2.72
CA ARG A 462 -19.72 -8.47 -3.22
C ARG A 462 -18.86 -8.95 -4.37
N ILE A 463 -18.38 -8.03 -5.19
CA ILE A 463 -17.57 -8.32 -6.38
C ILE A 463 -16.44 -7.29 -6.46
N ASP A 464 -15.20 -7.77 -6.49
CA ASP A 464 -14.01 -6.93 -6.59
C ASP A 464 -13.66 -6.66 -8.06
N ALA A 465 -13.74 -7.68 -8.91
CA ALA A 465 -13.45 -7.54 -10.33
C ALA A 465 -14.37 -8.41 -11.18
N VAL A 466 -14.55 -7.99 -12.44
CA VAL A 466 -15.30 -8.75 -13.43
C VAL A 466 -14.53 -8.83 -14.74
N LEU A 467 -14.22 -10.05 -15.18
CA LEU A 467 -13.60 -10.31 -16.48
C LEU A 467 -14.56 -11.11 -17.37
N PRO A 468 -15.06 -10.53 -18.47
CA PRO A 468 -15.76 -11.30 -19.49
C PRO A 468 -14.87 -12.39 -20.06
N SER A 469 -15.41 -13.59 -20.29
CA SER A 469 -14.59 -14.73 -20.69
C SER A 469 -13.92 -14.50 -22.05
N PRO A 470 -12.60 -14.76 -22.18
CA PRO A 470 -11.91 -14.74 -23.46
C PRO A 470 -12.35 -15.88 -24.39
N HIS A 471 -13.01 -16.93 -23.88
CA HIS A 471 -13.35 -18.12 -24.68
C HIS A 471 -14.79 -18.11 -25.16
N LYS A 472 -15.71 -17.77 -24.26
CA LYS A 472 -17.14 -17.98 -24.50
C LYS A 472 -17.95 -16.75 -24.16
N LYS A 473 -18.60 -16.23 -25.20
CA LYS A 473 -19.58 -15.15 -25.08
C LYS A 473 -20.67 -15.53 -24.07
N GLY A 474 -20.95 -14.61 -23.16
CA GLY A 474 -21.92 -14.80 -22.07
C GLY A 474 -21.36 -15.48 -20.81
N ASP A 475 -20.14 -16.01 -20.86
CA ASP A 475 -19.45 -16.48 -19.66
C ASP A 475 -18.61 -15.33 -19.07
N VAL A 476 -18.62 -15.19 -17.75
CA VAL A 476 -18.00 -14.08 -17.03
C VAL A 476 -17.35 -14.59 -15.74
N TYR A 477 -16.11 -14.21 -15.51
CA TYR A 477 -15.41 -14.45 -14.25
C TYR A 477 -15.72 -13.32 -13.28
N PHE A 478 -16.26 -13.67 -12.11
CA PHE A 478 -16.47 -12.77 -10.98
C PHE A 478 -15.45 -13.10 -9.90
N PHE A 479 -14.72 -12.09 -9.44
CA PHE A 479 -13.68 -12.21 -8.41
C PHE A 479 -14.19 -11.62 -7.09
N LYS A 480 -13.90 -12.29 -5.98
CA LYS A 480 -14.18 -11.84 -4.61
C LYS A 480 -13.11 -12.39 -3.66
N GLY A 481 -12.35 -11.50 -3.02
CA GLY A 481 -11.21 -11.84 -2.19
C GLY A 481 -10.19 -12.67 -2.97
N GLU A 482 -9.87 -13.85 -2.45
CA GLU A 482 -8.93 -14.80 -3.06
C GLU A 482 -9.59 -15.82 -3.98
N GLU A 483 -10.90 -15.69 -4.24
CA GLU A 483 -11.67 -16.63 -5.02
C GLU A 483 -12.28 -16.01 -6.28
N TYR A 484 -12.60 -16.86 -7.25
CA TYR A 484 -13.43 -16.51 -8.38
C TYR A 484 -14.49 -17.57 -8.68
N VAL A 485 -15.53 -17.15 -9.39
CA VAL A 485 -16.54 -18.03 -9.98
C VAL A 485 -16.76 -17.67 -11.46
N LEU A 486 -16.87 -18.68 -12.31
CA LEU A 486 -17.28 -18.52 -13.70
C LEU A 486 -18.79 -18.67 -13.81
N VAL A 487 -19.47 -17.64 -14.31
CA VAL A 487 -20.93 -17.59 -14.43
C VAL A 487 -21.32 -17.43 -15.89
N ARG A 488 -22.27 -18.24 -16.36
CA ARG A 488 -22.96 -18.02 -17.63
C ARG A 488 -24.18 -17.15 -17.42
N TYR A 489 -24.28 -16.07 -18.17
CA TYR A 489 -25.39 -15.14 -18.14
C TYR A 489 -25.78 -14.73 -19.57
N THR A 490 -27.07 -14.43 -19.77
CA THR A 490 -27.57 -13.92 -21.05
C THR A 490 -28.15 -12.53 -20.85
N TRP A 491 -27.63 -11.53 -21.59
CA TRP A 491 -28.09 -10.16 -21.49
C TRP A 491 -29.60 -10.02 -21.74
N GLY A 492 -30.31 -9.37 -20.81
CA GLY A 492 -31.73 -9.06 -20.94
C GLY A 492 -32.67 -10.25 -20.76
N ARG A 493 -32.18 -11.43 -20.38
CA ARG A 493 -33.00 -12.56 -19.94
C ARG A 493 -32.78 -12.80 -18.46
N ASP A 494 -33.85 -13.22 -17.78
CA ASP A 494 -33.74 -13.70 -16.42
C ASP A 494 -33.01 -15.05 -16.42
N GLY A 495 -32.05 -15.19 -15.51
CA GLY A 495 -31.31 -16.43 -15.29
C GLY A 495 -29.80 -16.33 -15.58
N ASP A 496 -29.04 -16.71 -14.57
CA ASP A 496 -27.60 -16.92 -14.58
C ASP A 496 -27.28 -18.29 -13.97
N LYS A 497 -26.12 -18.87 -14.33
CA LYS A 497 -25.71 -20.18 -13.84
C LYS A 497 -24.22 -20.22 -13.55
N ALA A 498 -23.87 -20.63 -12.32
CA ALA A 498 -22.49 -20.94 -11.98
C ALA A 498 -22.02 -22.18 -12.78
N LEU A 499 -20.90 -22.03 -13.50
CA LEU A 499 -20.26 -23.10 -14.26
C LEU A 499 -19.19 -23.84 -13.43
N CYS A 500 -18.79 -23.27 -12.30
CA CYS A 500 -17.90 -23.88 -11.33
C CYS A 500 -18.32 -23.49 -9.90
N LYS A 501 -17.81 -24.23 -8.91
CA LYS A 501 -17.77 -23.75 -7.52
C LYS A 501 -16.73 -22.61 -7.40
N PRO A 502 -16.74 -21.82 -6.31
CA PRO A 502 -15.62 -20.95 -5.98
C PRO A 502 -14.30 -21.71 -6.05
N ARG A 503 -13.30 -21.04 -6.62
CA ARG A 503 -11.94 -21.55 -6.79
C ARG A 503 -10.96 -20.47 -6.39
N HIS A 504 -9.88 -20.84 -5.72
CA HIS A 504 -8.79 -19.92 -5.46
C HIS A 504 -8.19 -19.39 -6.76
N VAL A 505 -7.99 -18.08 -6.82
CA VAL A 505 -7.43 -17.41 -8.00
C VAL A 505 -6.00 -17.90 -8.24
N ALA A 506 -5.19 -18.00 -7.19
CA ALA A 506 -3.79 -18.41 -7.28
C ALA A 506 -3.60 -19.80 -7.93
N ASP A 507 -4.58 -20.71 -7.79
CA ASP A 507 -4.52 -22.07 -8.32
C ASP A 507 -4.84 -22.15 -9.82
N TRP A 508 -5.61 -21.19 -10.35
CA TRP A 508 -6.14 -21.23 -11.73
C TRP A 508 -5.68 -20.07 -12.60
N TRP A 509 -5.02 -19.08 -12.02
CA TRP A 509 -4.49 -17.89 -12.69
C TRP A 509 -3.01 -17.73 -12.34
N PRO A 510 -2.12 -18.62 -12.85
CA PRO A 510 -0.71 -18.64 -12.51
C PRO A 510 0.02 -17.31 -12.77
N SER A 511 -0.42 -16.49 -13.74
CA SER A 511 0.15 -15.15 -13.94
C SER A 511 -0.23 -14.18 -12.84
N LEU A 512 -1.46 -14.25 -12.30
CA LEU A 512 -1.87 -13.43 -11.16
C LEU A 512 -1.18 -13.85 -9.85
N ALA A 513 -0.99 -15.15 -9.66
CA ALA A 513 -0.20 -15.68 -8.54
C ALA A 513 1.27 -15.23 -8.62
N ARG A 514 1.88 -15.33 -9.81
CA ARG A 514 3.27 -14.88 -10.04
C ARG A 514 3.42 -13.36 -9.86
N ALA A 515 2.38 -12.59 -10.18
CA ALA A 515 2.31 -11.16 -9.93
C ALA A 515 2.13 -10.80 -8.43
N ARG A 516 1.84 -11.78 -7.56
CA ARG A 516 1.48 -11.61 -6.14
C ARG A 516 0.26 -10.73 -5.91
N PHE A 517 -0.69 -10.76 -6.84
CA PHE A 517 -1.96 -10.04 -6.72
C PHE A 517 -3.01 -10.83 -5.92
N TYR A 518 -2.87 -12.15 -5.87
CA TYR A 518 -3.71 -13.13 -5.17
C TYR A 518 -2.83 -14.24 -4.55
#